data_AF-A0A970SSQ9-F1
#
_entry.id   AF-A0A970SSQ9-F1
#
_cell.length_a   1.000
_cell.length_b   1.000
_cell.length_c   1.000
_cell.angle_alpha   90.00
_cell.angle_beta   90.00
_cell.angle_gamma   90.00
#
_symmetry.space_group_name_H-M   'P 1'
#
loop_
_entity.id
_entity.type
_entity.pdbx_description
1 polymer ?
#
loop_
_entity_poly.entity_id
_entity_poly.type
_entity_poly.pdbx_seq_one_letter_code
_entity_poly.pdbx_strand_id
1 'polypeptide(L)' 'IPSIGRGIARSRIKKETKDPMMLDFSGGTARNYGVSSKTPTVVVIDKTGVIRAIAKQAFDKAAFDRVNAAIDEALK' A
#
# COMPACT_ATOMS: atom_id res chain seq x y z
N ILE A 1 -5.03 -2.20 18.59
CA ILE A 1 -3.78 -1.44 18.90
C ILE A 1 -4.17 -0.24 19.76
N PRO A 2 -3.64 -0.10 20.99
CA PRO A 2 -3.86 1.06 21.85
C PRO A 2 -3.46 2.37 21.14
N SER A 3 -4.10 3.48 21.49
CA SER A 3 -3.91 4.81 20.86
C SER A 3 -2.43 5.23 20.75
N ILE A 4 -1.65 4.96 21.80
CA ILE A 4 -0.22 5.29 21.86
C ILE A 4 0.60 4.47 20.84
N GLY A 5 0.33 3.17 20.73
CA GLY A 5 1.01 2.28 19.78
C GLY A 5 0.74 2.65 18.32
N ARG A 6 -0.46 3.17 18.01
CA ARG A 6 -0.79 3.70 16.68
C ARG A 6 0.01 4.95 16.34
N GLY A 7 0.22 5.84 17.32
CA GLY A 7 1.02 7.05 17.14
C GLY A 7 2.48 6.76 16.79
N ILE A 8 3.09 5.80 17.50
CA ILE A 8 4.48 5.37 17.27
C ILE A 8 4.62 4.72 15.88
N ALA A 9 3.73 3.78 15.55
CA ALA A 9 3.74 3.11 14.24
C ALA A 9 3.58 4.12 13.09
N ARG A 10 2.65 5.07 13.22
CA ARG A 10 2.44 6.16 12.24
C ARG A 10 3.69 7.00 12.01
N SER A 11 4.36 7.41 13.08
CA SER A 11 5.56 8.25 13.01
C SER A 11 6.69 7.53 12.27
N ARG A 12 6.94 6.27 12.65
CA ARG A 12 8.02 5.46 12.07
C ARG A 12 7.79 5.19 10.58
N ILE A 13 6.58 4.77 10.23
CA ILE A 13 6.18 4.48 8.85
C ILE A 13 6.32 5.74 7.98
N LYS A 14 5.81 6.88 8.42
CA LYS A 14 5.94 8.15 7.67
C LYS A 14 7.38 8.61 7.47
N LYS A 15 8.30 8.25 8.38
CA LYS A 15 9.72 8.57 8.25
C LYS A 15 10.41 7.71 7.20
N GLU A 16 9.94 6.48 7.00
CA GLU A 16 10.53 5.49 6.09
C GLU A 16 9.95 5.59 4.67
N THR A 17 8.76 6.18 4.51
CA THR A 17 8.10 6.36 3.20
C THR A 17 8.26 7.78 2.67
N LYS A 18 8.64 7.91 1.40
CA LYS A 18 8.77 9.22 0.74
C LYS A 18 7.45 9.73 0.14
N ASP A 19 6.54 8.81 -0.17
CA ASP A 19 5.26 9.10 -0.83
C ASP A 19 4.13 9.42 0.16
N PRO A 20 3.08 10.14 -0.28
CA PRO A 20 1.89 10.39 0.53
C PRO A 20 1.24 9.09 1.00
N MET A 21 1.09 8.96 2.32
CA MET A 21 0.66 7.72 2.94
C MET A 21 -0.61 7.88 3.76
N MET A 22 -1.58 7.00 3.48
CA MET A 22 -2.79 6.81 4.28
C MET A 22 -2.64 5.56 5.14
N LEU A 23 -2.90 5.68 6.44
CA LEU A 23 -2.80 4.57 7.39
C LEU A 23 -4.18 4.03 7.74
N ASP A 24 -4.49 2.83 7.24
CA ASP A 24 -5.72 2.12 7.54
C ASP A 24 -5.56 1.23 8.79
N PHE A 25 -5.68 1.82 9.98
CA PHE A 25 -5.65 1.07 11.24
C PHE A 25 -6.91 0.22 11.49
N SER A 26 -7.97 0.41 10.69
CA SER A 26 -9.23 -0.33 10.78
C SER A 26 -9.25 -1.60 9.92
N GLY A 27 -8.34 -1.67 8.94
CA GLY A 27 -8.31 -2.70 7.90
C GLY A 27 -9.52 -2.66 6.97
N GLY A 28 -10.30 -1.58 6.93
CA GLY A 28 -11.47 -1.45 6.05
C GLY A 28 -11.07 -1.44 4.58
N THR A 29 -10.15 -0.55 4.21
CA THR A 29 -9.59 -0.46 2.86
C THR A 29 -8.85 -1.74 2.51
N ALA A 30 -8.03 -2.26 3.43
CA ALA A 30 -7.28 -3.50 3.21
C ALA A 30 -8.22 -4.68 2.87
N ARG A 31 -9.34 -4.85 3.59
CA ARG A 31 -10.32 -5.91 3.32
C ARG A 31 -11.02 -5.75 1.98
N ASN A 32 -11.42 -4.52 1.63
CA ASN A 32 -12.11 -4.26 0.36
C ASN A 32 -11.24 -4.62 -0.86
N TYR A 33 -9.93 -4.45 -0.77
CA TYR A 33 -8.99 -4.82 -1.83
C TYR A 33 -8.38 -6.22 -1.68
N GLY A 34 -8.76 -6.97 -0.64
CA GLY A 34 -8.23 -8.31 -0.36
C GLY A 34 -6.75 -8.33 0.00
N VAL A 35 -6.24 -7.25 0.61
CA VAL A 35 -4.87 -7.14 1.12
C VAL A 35 -4.73 -8.01 2.37
N SER A 36 -3.65 -8.79 2.45
CA SER A 36 -3.29 -9.53 3.67
C SER A 36 -1.79 -9.49 3.91
N SER A 37 -1.35 -9.91 5.09
CA SER A 37 0.08 -10.00 5.43
C SER A 37 0.87 -10.93 4.51
N LYS A 38 0.20 -11.88 3.84
CA LYS A 38 0.82 -12.80 2.88
C LYS A 38 0.71 -12.33 1.44
N THR A 39 -0.22 -11.42 1.16
CA THR A 39 -0.63 -11.04 -0.20
C THR A 39 -0.69 -9.52 -0.33
N PRO A 40 0.45 -8.85 -0.48
CA PRO A 40 0.47 -7.46 -0.91
C PRO A 40 -0.33 -7.29 -2.21
N THR A 41 -1.06 -6.19 -2.28
CA THR A 41 -1.91 -5.86 -3.43
C THR A 41 -1.58 -4.47 -3.92
N VAL A 42 -1.39 -4.34 -5.23
CA VAL A 42 -1.22 -3.08 -5.93
C VAL A 42 -2.44 -2.89 -6.82
N VAL A 43 -3.02 -1.70 -6.76
CA VAL A 43 -4.22 -1.35 -7.51
C VAL A 43 -3.94 -0.08 -8.29
N VAL A 44 -4.17 -0.12 -9.60
CA VAL A 44 -4.13 1.07 -10.46
C VAL A 44 -5.56 1.54 -10.65
N ILE A 45 -5.84 2.75 -10.20
CA ILE A 45 -7.16 3.39 -10.26
C ILE A 45 -7.03 4.64 -11.12
N ASP A 46 -7.90 4.79 -12.12
CA ASP A 46 -7.89 5.99 -12.96
C ASP A 46 -8.59 7.18 -12.28
N LYS A 47 -8.58 8.34 -12.95
CA LYS A 47 -9.19 9.57 -12.45
C LYS A 47 -10.71 9.50 -12.25
N THR A 48 -11.38 8.51 -12.85
CA THR A 48 -12.83 8.27 -12.70
C THR A 48 -13.15 7.33 -11.54
N GLY A 49 -12.14 6.79 -10.86
CA GLY A 49 -12.29 5.82 -9.78
C GLY A 49 -12.42 4.38 -10.26
N VAL A 50 -12.22 4.12 -11.56
CA VAL A 50 -12.30 2.76 -12.11
C VAL A 50 -10.96 2.05 -11.95
N ILE A 51 -11.00 0.80 -11.49
CA ILE A 51 -9.83 -0.05 -11.38
C ILE A 51 -9.40 -0.49 -12.78
N ARG A 52 -8.16 -0.16 -13.17
CA ARG A 52 -7.56 -0.54 -14.45
C ARG A 52 -6.67 -1.77 -14.34
N ALA A 53 -6.05 -1.99 -13.19
CA ALA A 53 -5.25 -3.18 -12.93
C ALA A 53 -5.21 -3.52 -11.44
N ILE A 54 -5.12 -4.82 -11.12
CA ILE A 54 -4.88 -5.35 -9.77
C ILE A 54 -3.76 -6.39 -9.86
N ALA A 55 -2.68 -6.19 -9.12
CA ALA A 55 -1.62 -7.17 -8.94
C ALA A 55 -1.61 -7.67 -7.50
N LYS A 56 -1.76 -8.98 -7.31
CA LYS A 56 -1.66 -9.66 -6.02
C LYS A 56 -0.46 -10.60 -6.09
N GLN A 57 0.55 -10.36 -5.28
CA GLN A 57 1.73 -11.22 -5.24
C GLN A 57 1.94 -11.73 -3.81
N ALA A 58 2.59 -12.88 -3.66
CA ALA A 58 3.11 -13.24 -2.35
C ALA A 58 4.13 -12.18 -1.93
N PHE A 59 4.19 -11.84 -0.64
CA PHE A 59 5.17 -10.86 -0.20
C PHE A 59 6.59 -11.41 -0.38
N ASP A 60 7.32 -10.84 -1.34
CA ASP A 60 8.77 -10.94 -1.43
C ASP A 60 9.35 -9.53 -1.64
N LYS A 61 10.57 -9.29 -1.14
CA LYS A 61 11.19 -7.96 -1.20
C LYS A 61 11.38 -7.49 -2.65
N ALA A 62 11.70 -8.39 -3.57
CA ALA A 62 11.89 -8.07 -4.97
C ALA A 62 10.58 -7.70 -5.69
N ALA A 63 9.44 -8.21 -5.22
CA ALA A 63 8.11 -7.85 -5.70
C ALA A 63 7.75 -6.43 -5.29
N PHE A 64 8.06 -6.04 -4.05
CA PHE A 64 7.91 -4.66 -3.58
C PHE A 64 8.75 -3.69 -4.42
N ASP A 65 10.02 -4.02 -4.67
CA ASP A 65 10.91 -3.18 -5.50
C ASP A 65 10.42 -3.06 -6.95
N ARG A 66 9.91 -4.16 -7.54
CA ARG A 66 9.31 -4.16 -8.90
C ARG A 66 8.06 -3.29 -8.99
N VAL A 67 7.22 -3.31 -7.96
CA VAL A 67 6.03 -2.47 -7.89
C VAL A 67 6.40 -0.99 -7.85
N ASN A 68 7.37 -0.60 -7.03
CA ASN A 68 7.82 0.80 -6.97
C ASN A 68 8.38 1.26 -8.32
N ALA A 69 9.19 0.43 -8.99
CA ALA A 69 9.70 0.75 -10.32
C ALA A 69 8.59 0.96 -11.36
N ALA A 70 7.55 0.13 -11.34
CA ALA A 70 6.40 0.27 -12.25
C ALA A 70 5.57 1.53 -11.97
N ILE A 71 5.45 1.93 -10.70
CA ILE A 71 4.80 3.20 -10.31
C ILE A 71 5.64 4.38 -10.82
N ASP A 72 6.95 4.35 -10.61
CA ASP A 72 7.87 5.40 -11.08
C ASP A 72 7.83 5.56 -12.61
N GLU A 73 7.68 4.47 -13.35
CA GLU A 73 7.51 4.50 -14.80
C GLU A 73 6.15 5.09 -15.22
N ALA A 74 5.06 4.71 -14.55
CA ALA A 74 3.72 5.20 -14.86
C ALA A 74 3.50 6.68 -14.52
N LEU A 75 4.36 7.27 -13.69
CA LEU A 75 4.34 8.69 -13.31
C LEU A 75 5.24 9.58 -14.18
N LYS A 76 6.03 9.01 -15.10
CA LYS A 76 6.77 9.75 -16.13
C LYS A 76 5.88 10.14 -17.30
#